data_AF-A0A6B3HEJ8-F1
#
_entry.id   AF-A0A6B3HEJ8-F1
#
_cell.length_a   1.000
_cell.length_b   1.000
_cell.length_c   1.000
_cell.angle_alpha   90.00
_cell.angle_beta   90.00
_cell.angle_gamma   90.00
#
_symmetry.space_group_name_H-M   'P 1'
#
loop_
_entity.id
_entity.type
_entity.pdbx_description
1 polymer ?
#
loop_
_entity_poly.entity_id
_entity_poly.type
_entity_poly.pdbx_seq_one_letter_code
_entity_poly.pdbx_strand_id
1 'polypeptide(L)'
;FGRIAATTAKQVILQRLRDAEDDRTFGEYAGHEGDVVTGVVQQGKDPKNVLVDIGKMEAMLPVQEQVPGEEYTHGLRLRTYVVRVAKGVRGPSVTLSRTHPNLVKKLF
;
A
#
# COMPACT_ATOMS: atom_id res chain seq x y z
N PHE A 1 -32.83 -21.43 12.10
CA PHE A 1 -32.95 -20.79 10.78
C PHE A 1 -32.95 -19.26 10.81
N GLY A 2 -33.63 -18.57 11.76
CA GLY A 2 -33.61 -17.09 11.83
C GLY A 2 -32.27 -16.44 12.24
N ARG A 3 -31.45 -17.09 13.08
CA ARG A 3 -30.12 -16.55 13.47
C ARG A 3 -29.09 -16.54 12.33
N ILE A 4 -29.15 -17.52 11.42
CA ILE A 4 -28.19 -17.65 10.30
C ILE A 4 -28.43 -16.53 9.28
N ALA A 5 -29.69 -16.22 8.97
CA ALA A 5 -30.02 -15.11 8.07
C ALA A 5 -29.56 -13.74 8.60
N ALA A 6 -29.69 -13.51 9.92
CA ALA A 6 -29.27 -12.27 10.55
C ALA A 6 -27.74 -12.07 10.55
N THR A 7 -26.96 -13.15 10.77
CA THR A 7 -25.48 -13.08 10.72
C THR A 7 -24.96 -12.91 9.29
N THR A 8 -25.58 -13.58 8.32
CA THR A 8 -25.22 -13.44 6.89
C THR A 8 -25.52 -12.02 6.39
N ALA A 9 -26.66 -11.43 6.78
CA ALA A 9 -26.98 -10.04 6.41
C ALA A 9 -25.92 -9.05 6.95
N LYS A 10 -25.49 -9.19 8.21
CA LYS A 10 -24.42 -8.36 8.78
C LYS A 10 -23.10 -8.51 8.02
N GLN A 11 -22.75 -9.74 7.66
CA GLN A 11 -21.50 -10.02 6.93
C GLN A 11 -21.52 -9.42 5.51
N VAL A 12 -22.64 -9.52 4.80
CA VAL A 12 -22.81 -8.92 3.47
C VAL A 12 -22.72 -7.39 3.55
N ILE A 13 -23.35 -6.76 4.55
CA ILE A 13 -23.28 -5.31 4.74
C ILE A 13 -21.84 -4.85 5.01
N LEU A 14 -21.12 -5.55 5.89
CA LEU A 14 -19.71 -5.23 6.20
C LEU A 14 -18.80 -5.42 4.99
N GLN A 15 -19.04 -6.47 4.19
CA GLN A 15 -18.30 -6.68 2.95
C GLN A 15 -18.54 -5.56 1.95
N ARG A 16 -19.81 -5.15 1.73
CA ARG A 16 -20.15 -4.03 0.84
C ARG A 16 -19.55 -2.70 1.29
N LEU A 17 -19.48 -2.46 2.61
CA LEU A 17 -18.84 -1.27 3.15
C LEU A 17 -17.33 -1.28 2.84
N ARG A 18 -16.66 -2.40 3.08
CA ARG A 18 -15.24 -2.56 2.77
C ARG A 18 -14.96 -2.42 1.28
N ASP A 19 -15.77 -3.03 0.41
CA ASP A 19 -15.61 -2.92 -1.04
C ASP A 19 -15.70 -1.45 -1.50
N ALA A 20 -16.61 -0.66 -0.90
CA ALA A 20 -16.75 0.75 -1.20
C ALA A 20 -15.55 1.60 -0.70
N GLU A 21 -15.00 1.28 0.47
CA GLU A 21 -13.78 1.92 1.00
C GLU A 21 -12.55 1.59 0.13
N ASP A 22 -12.42 0.33 -0.28
CA ASP A 22 -11.35 -0.16 -1.15
C ASP A 22 -11.40 0.50 -2.53
N ASP A 23 -12.59 0.63 -3.12
CA ASP A 23 -12.79 1.31 -4.40
C ASP A 23 -12.43 2.79 -4.34
N ARG A 24 -12.82 3.47 -3.26
CA ARG A 24 -12.47 4.87 -3.03
C ARG A 24 -10.96 5.06 -2.91
N THR A 25 -10.31 4.23 -2.08
CA THR A 25 -8.86 4.29 -1.85
C THR A 25 -8.08 4.00 -3.12
N PHE A 26 -8.49 2.97 -3.89
CA PHE A 26 -7.90 2.69 -5.19
C PHE A 26 -8.03 3.87 -6.16
N GLY A 27 -9.22 4.49 -6.24
CA GLY A 27 -9.45 5.62 -7.14
C GLY A 27 -8.53 6.81 -6.87
N GLU A 28 -8.22 7.08 -5.60
CA GLU A 28 -7.27 8.13 -5.23
C GLU A 28 -5.83 7.79 -5.64
N TYR A 29 -5.36 6.55 -5.44
CA TYR A 29 -3.98 6.17 -5.73
C TYR A 29 -3.73 5.75 -7.18
N ALA A 30 -4.76 5.39 -7.95
CA ALA A 30 -4.60 5.00 -9.35
C ALA A 30 -3.97 6.09 -10.22
N GLY A 31 -4.21 7.38 -9.89
CA GLY A 31 -3.57 8.52 -10.57
C GLY A 31 -2.15 8.83 -10.11
N HIS A 32 -1.68 8.22 -9.02
CA HIS A 32 -0.35 8.44 -8.44
C HIS A 32 0.68 7.41 -8.93
N GLU A 33 0.31 6.51 -9.85
CA GLU A 33 1.29 5.63 -10.47
C GLU A 33 2.34 6.45 -11.23
N GLY A 34 3.60 6.21 -10.91
CA GLY A 34 4.72 6.97 -11.42
C GLY A 34 5.04 8.26 -10.67
N ASP A 35 4.37 8.57 -9.56
CA ASP A 35 4.72 9.68 -8.68
C ASP A 35 5.67 9.31 -7.55
N VAL A 36 6.26 10.33 -6.94
CA VAL A 36 7.07 10.19 -5.73
C VAL A 36 6.20 10.51 -4.53
N VAL A 37 6.02 9.53 -3.65
CA VAL A 37 5.28 9.66 -2.40
C VAL A 37 6.23 9.67 -1.21
N THR A 38 5.84 10.37 -0.15
CA THR A 38 6.56 10.35 1.11
C THR A 38 5.81 9.46 2.08
N GLY A 39 6.53 8.61 2.81
CA GLY A 39 5.92 7.72 3.79
C GLY A 39 6.86 7.39 4.95
N VAL A 40 6.33 6.62 5.90
CA VAL A 40 7.02 6.18 7.11
C VAL A 40 7.13 4.66 7.09
N VAL A 41 8.32 4.11 7.30
CA VAL A 41 8.51 2.66 7.42
C VAL A 41 7.75 2.13 8.63
N GLN A 42 6.90 1.13 8.38
CA GLN A 42 6.15 0.41 9.40
C GLN A 42 6.87 -0.88 9.79
N GLN A 43 6.61 -1.31 11.02
CA GLN A 43 7.17 -2.56 11.52
C GLN A 43 6.44 -3.75 10.89
N GLY A 44 7.07 -4.38 9.91
CA GLY A 44 6.56 -5.59 9.26
C GLY A 44 6.86 -6.87 10.05
N LYS A 45 6.07 -7.93 9.79
CA LYS A 45 6.36 -9.29 10.30
C LYS A 45 7.53 -9.95 9.57
N ASP A 46 7.67 -9.64 8.28
CA ASP A 46 8.75 -10.13 7.43
C ASP A 46 9.76 -9.00 7.20
N PRO A 47 11.02 -9.11 7.67
CA PRO A 47 12.02 -8.07 7.48
C PRO A 47 12.43 -7.87 6.01
N LYS A 48 12.08 -8.83 5.14
CA LYS A 48 12.34 -8.76 3.70
C LYS A 48 11.39 -7.79 2.99
N ASN A 49 10.12 -7.76 3.38
CA ASN A 49 9.13 -6.91 2.74
C ASN A 49 8.87 -5.70 3.65
N VAL A 50 9.37 -4.55 3.22
CA VAL A 50 9.21 -3.32 3.97
C VAL A 50 7.82 -2.76 3.68
N LEU A 51 7.06 -2.49 4.74
CA LEU A 51 5.79 -1.77 4.65
C LEU A 51 6.06 -0.29 4.90
N VAL A 52 5.44 0.56 4.10
CA VAL A 52 5.58 2.02 4.21
C VAL A 52 4.17 2.60 4.28
N ASP A 53 3.88 3.30 5.37
CA ASP A 53 2.65 4.06 5.51
C ASP A 53 2.75 5.35 4.69
N ILE A 54 1.84 5.49 3.73
CA ILE A 54 1.71 6.66 2.85
C ILE A 54 0.47 7.51 3.19
N GLY A 55 -0.07 7.34 4.40
CA GLY A 55 -1.12 8.16 5.01
C GLY A 55 -2.48 7.45 5.09
N LYS A 56 -3.03 7.00 3.96
CA LYS A 56 -4.34 6.33 3.92
C LYS A 56 -4.26 4.81 3.84
N MET A 57 -3.12 4.28 3.41
CA MET A 57 -2.88 2.85 3.31
C MET A 57 -1.39 2.53 3.47
N GLU A 58 -1.12 1.26 3.74
CA GLU A 58 0.23 0.72 3.71
C GLU A 58 0.60 0.29 2.30
N ALA A 59 1.75 0.73 1.83
CA ALA A 59 2.33 0.35 0.56
C ALA A 59 3.53 -0.58 0.79
N MET A 60 3.76 -1.47 -0.17
CA MET A 60 4.81 -2.49 -0.07
C MET A 60 6.04 -2.08 -0.87
N LEU A 61 7.20 -2.12 -0.23
CA LEU A 61 8.52 -1.98 -0.84
C LEU A 61 9.19 -3.37 -0.88
N PRO A 62 9.10 -4.11 -1.99
CA PRO A 62 9.67 -5.45 -2.11
C PRO A 62 11.19 -5.42 -2.17
N VAL A 63 11.85 -6.50 -1.78
CA VAL A 63 13.33 -6.63 -1.76
C VAL A 63 13.98 -6.24 -3.09
N GLN A 64 13.35 -6.56 -4.21
CA GLN A 64 13.87 -6.27 -5.55
C GLN A 64 13.91 -4.77 -5.88
N GLU A 65 13.08 -3.98 -5.20
CA GLU A 65 12.94 -2.53 -5.40
C GLU A 65 13.61 -1.73 -4.27
N GLN A 66 14.30 -2.41 -3.35
CA GLN A 66 15.09 -1.83 -2.26
C GLN A 66 16.52 -1.53 -2.74
N VAL A 67 17.09 -0.44 -2.22
CA VAL A 67 18.47 -0.08 -2.54
C VAL A 67 19.42 -0.97 -1.73
N PRO A 68 20.38 -1.65 -2.38
CA PRO A 68 21.38 -2.44 -1.65
C PRO A 68 22.15 -1.57 -0.65
N GLY A 69 22.14 -1.97 0.63
CA GLY A 69 22.84 -1.28 1.71
C GLY A 69 22.05 -0.17 2.41
N GLU A 70 20.82 0.14 1.98
CA GLU A 70 19.94 1.05 2.73
C GLU A 70 19.23 0.28 3.84
N GLU A 71 19.25 0.82 5.07
CA GLU A 71 18.52 0.24 6.20
C GLU A 71 17.13 0.88 6.33
N TYR A 72 16.09 0.06 6.25
CA TYR A 72 14.70 0.48 6.42
C TYR A 72 14.21 0.21 7.84
N THR A 73 14.65 1.04 8.79
CA THR A 73 14.23 0.94 10.18
C THR A 73 12.83 1.51 10.40
N HIS A 74 12.08 0.93 11.34
CA HIS A 74 10.75 1.44 11.68
C HIS A 74 10.80 2.91 12.13
N GLY A 75 9.85 3.71 11.65
CA GLY A 75 9.78 5.15 11.92
C GLY A 75 10.60 6.01 10.96
N LEU A 76 11.44 5.40 10.11
CA LEU A 76 12.19 6.13 9.08
C LEU A 76 11.22 6.77 8.08
N ARG A 77 11.40 8.07 7.84
CA ARG A 77 10.70 8.79 6.76
C ARG A 77 11.53 8.73 5.49
N LEU A 78 10.91 8.30 4.40
CA LEU A 78 11.57 8.22 3.09
C LEU A 78 10.63 8.61 1.95
N ARG A 79 11.23 9.06 0.86
CA ARG A 79 10.55 9.32 -0.42
C ARG A 79 10.71 8.10 -1.31
N THR A 80 9.62 7.60 -1.87
CA THR A 80 9.60 6.39 -2.69
C THR A 80 8.87 6.66 -3.98
N TYR A 81 9.22 5.94 -5.03
CA TYR A 81 8.53 6.00 -6.32
C TYR A 81 7.41 4.96 -6.35
N VAL A 82 6.22 5.35 -6.78
CA VAL A 82 5.10 4.42 -6.96
C VAL A 82 5.27 3.70 -8.29
N VAL A 83 5.61 2.42 -8.24
CA VAL A 83 5.81 1.59 -9.45
C VAL A 83 4.48 1.12 -10.01
N ARG A 84 3.56 0.73 -9.14
CA ARG A 84 2.30 0.11 -9.54
C ARG A 84 1.22 0.31 -8.50
N VAL A 85 0.01 0.57 -8.96
CA VAL A 85 -1.20 0.53 -8.13
C VAL A 85 -2.15 -0.53 -8.68
N ALA A 86 -2.57 -1.48 -7.85
CA ALA A 86 -3.42 -2.59 -8.27
C ALA A 86 -4.51 -2.89 -7.24
N LYS A 87 -5.65 -3.41 -7.69
CA LYS A 87 -6.63 -4.05 -6.80
C LYS A 87 -6.21 -5.50 -6.56
N GLY A 88 -5.75 -5.80 -5.37
CA GLY A 88 -5.42 -7.16 -4.94
C GLY A 88 -6.64 -7.88 -4.37
N VAL A 89 -6.46 -9.15 -4.02
CA VAL A 89 -7.49 -10.01 -3.40
C VAL A 89 -7.93 -9.49 -2.02
N ARG A 90 -7.11 -8.64 -1.39
CA ARG A 90 -7.35 -8.07 -0.05
C ARG A 90 -7.57 -6.55 -0.08
N GLY A 91 -7.98 -6.01 -1.24
CA GLY A 91 -8.16 -4.58 -1.44
C GLY A 91 -7.03 -3.94 -2.25
N PRO A 92 -6.95 -2.60 -2.30
CA PRO A 92 -5.90 -1.89 -3.04
C PRO A 92 -4.52 -2.23 -2.49
N SER A 93 -3.57 -2.39 -3.40
CA SER A 93 -2.15 -2.60 -3.09
C SER A 93 -1.30 -1.63 -3.91
N VAL A 94 -0.37 -0.98 -3.24
CA VAL A 94 0.59 -0.06 -3.86
C VAL A 94 1.98 -0.67 -3.74
N THR A 95 2.70 -0.76 -4.85
CA THR A 95 4.09 -1.20 -4.88
C THR A 95 5.01 0.00 -5.06
N LEU A 96 5.97 0.12 -4.16
CA LEU A 96 6.94 1.20 -4.11
C LEU A 96 8.32 0.75 -4.60
N SER A 97 9.14 1.72 -4.96
CA SER A 97 10.55 1.52 -5.29
C SER A 97 11.46 2.63 -4.80
N ARG A 98 12.67 2.24 -4.41
CA ARG A 98 13.79 3.12 -4.08
C ARG A 98 14.91 3.05 -5.11
N THR A 99 14.92 2.04 -5.98
CA THR A 99 15.92 1.86 -7.04
C THR A 99 15.49 2.44 -8.39
N HIS A 100 14.19 2.74 -8.57
CA HIS A 100 13.66 3.18 -9.85
C HIS A 100 14.29 4.51 -10.32
N PRO A 101 14.78 4.61 -11.58
CA PRO A 101 15.51 5.80 -12.06
C PRO A 101 14.67 7.08 -12.06
N ASN A 102 13.34 6.95 -12.20
CA ASN A 102 12.43 8.10 -12.14
C ASN A 102 12.33 8.72 -10.74
N LEU A 103 12.77 8.04 -9.68
CA LEU A 103 12.87 8.65 -8.36
C LEU A 103 13.84 9.82 -8.39
N VAL A 104 15.05 9.61 -8.93
CA VAL A 104 16.07 10.67 -9.03
C VAL A 104 15.61 11.79 -9.95
N LYS A 105 15.03 11.45 -11.11
CA LYS A 105 14.51 12.45 -12.08
C LYS A 105 13.37 13.33 -11.55
N LYS A 106 12.64 12.88 -10.52
CA LYS A 106 11.58 13.67 -9.87
C LYS A 106 12.08 14.40 -8.62
N LEU A 107 13.30 14.11 -8.16
CA LEU A 107 13.93 14.74 -7.01
C LEU A 107 14.81 15.95 -7.38
N PHE A 108 15.31 15.98 -8.62
CA PHE A 108 16.20 16.99 -9.19
C PHE A 108 15.71 17.39 -10.58
#